data_AF-A0A9P7R5L3-F1
#
_entry.id   AF-A0A9P7R5L3-F1
#
_cell.length_a   1.000
_cell.length_b   1.000
_cell.length_c   1.000
_cell.angle_alpha   90.00
_cell.angle_beta   90.00
_cell.angle_gamma   90.00
#
_symmetry.space_group_name_H-M   'P 1'
#
loop_
_entity.id
_entity.type
_entity.pdbx_description
1 polymer ?
#
loop_
_entity_poly.entity_id
_entity_poly.type
_entity_poly.pdbx_seq_one_letter_code
_entity_poly.pdbx_strand_id
1 'polypeptide(L)'
;MAEHTQGRFMVIDDTEVESPISILEDEPGEGEVPQSMNTDTLSEQMALSFGERIAALPPHQSLRRRIRKSYHSKNLEVVRWEKKIVGPSDSTPCYQEHTLVIIGKEKAALQAQRIAELSNRLQECEDEKKKLQEFLDKANNEAADTDRKLAVALEKAADAEAELAQRESDHRDAMDDLEQVYHKLSGRIEKIESQHDGYEDAKSKTQPFANSTKVSDESIRAIWAKMQYNINYLSNNVLTGFPSERDLKDGSINDSCFLSSDGINDYTELLQDEDMRPFVVEHYIWKTVVGRFFDLGVDGSWAGSIGMSFITCFEELVAVCDRKQLDPTKLLRCKAEVGEMINRIIGVDHTELSTVTQIEITAFINFIPKRCSDHQAKYEKLQKNMCKIFNDALELRAIFMASQAHFYTSWDYMQVADLPPIHFDDKYMEAEGWEREPLGDGNIVLCNISPALVKVGTADGDSYDSDLLLVKARVVCD
;
A
#
# COMPACT_ATOMS: atom_id res chain seq x y z
N MET A 1 -6.98 -50.43 39.51
CA MET A 1 -8.10 -50.93 38.69
C MET A 1 -8.28 -49.96 37.56
N ALA A 2 -8.36 -50.48 36.34
CA ALA A 2 -8.35 -49.75 35.09
C ALA A 2 -9.76 -49.30 34.68
N GLU A 3 -9.83 -48.18 33.95
CA GLU A 3 -10.78 -47.84 32.86
C GLU A 3 -10.55 -46.35 32.52
N HIS A 4 -9.79 -46.00 31.47
CA HIS A 4 -10.16 -45.90 30.05
C HIS A 4 -11.46 -45.13 29.75
N THR A 5 -11.30 -43.85 29.40
CA THR A 5 -12.14 -43.21 28.37
C THR A 5 -11.35 -42.16 27.60
N GLN A 6 -11.61 -42.16 26.31
CA GLN A 6 -10.75 -41.76 25.21
C GLN A 6 -11.43 -40.58 24.50
N GLY A 7 -10.82 -39.40 24.50
CA GLY A 7 -11.37 -38.16 23.94
C GLY A 7 -10.53 -37.63 22.78
N ARG A 8 -10.64 -38.31 21.64
CA ARG A 8 -10.53 -37.86 20.24
C ARG A 8 -9.87 -36.47 19.96
N PHE A 9 -8.61 -36.51 19.53
CA PHE A 9 -7.97 -35.44 18.75
C PHE A 9 -8.56 -35.39 17.32
N MET A 10 -8.93 -34.19 16.85
CA MET A 10 -9.06 -33.93 15.41
C MET A 10 -7.77 -33.30 14.92
N VAL A 11 -7.03 -34.08 14.14
CA VAL A 11 -5.99 -33.64 13.22
C VAL A 11 -6.70 -33.21 11.93
N ILE A 12 -6.45 -31.98 11.48
CA ILE A 12 -6.68 -31.58 10.09
C ILE A 12 -5.34 -31.04 9.64
N ASP A 13 -4.68 -31.82 8.79
CA ASP A 13 -3.53 -31.41 7.99
C ASP A 13 -3.88 -31.65 6.52
N ASP A 14 -3.23 -30.83 5.69
CA ASP A 14 -3.07 -30.89 4.24
C ASP A 14 -4.25 -30.46 3.35
N THR A 15 -4.10 -29.32 2.66
CA THR A 15 -3.56 -29.37 1.28
C THR A 15 -3.32 -27.98 0.68
N GLU A 16 -2.15 -27.88 0.07
CA GLU A 16 -1.58 -26.81 -0.75
C GLU A 16 -2.47 -26.45 -1.96
N VAL A 17 -2.53 -25.16 -2.32
CA VAL A 17 -2.50 -24.74 -3.74
C VAL A 17 -1.75 -23.40 -3.83
N GLU A 18 -0.57 -23.48 -4.44
CA GLU A 18 0.26 -22.36 -4.87
C GLU A 18 -0.43 -21.52 -5.96
N SER A 19 -0.20 -20.21 -5.94
CA SER A 19 -0.33 -19.36 -7.13
C SER A 19 0.56 -18.14 -6.99
N PRO A 20 1.68 -18.07 -7.74
CA PRO A 20 2.32 -16.80 -8.03
C PRO A 20 1.83 -16.25 -9.37
N ILE A 21 1.42 -14.98 -9.32
CA ILE A 21 1.10 -14.13 -10.46
C ILE A 21 2.40 -13.88 -11.22
N SER A 22 2.54 -14.49 -12.40
CA SER A 22 3.59 -14.18 -13.38
C SER A 22 3.18 -12.94 -14.18
N ILE A 23 3.88 -11.83 -13.95
CA ILE A 23 3.86 -10.63 -14.79
C ILE A 23 4.77 -10.92 -15.98
N LEU A 24 4.24 -10.78 -17.20
CA LEU A 24 5.02 -10.85 -18.45
C LEU A 24 5.97 -9.66 -18.51
N GLU A 25 7.27 -9.95 -18.56
CA GLU A 25 8.29 -9.03 -19.05
C GLU A 25 8.44 -9.24 -20.57
N ASP A 26 8.16 -8.18 -21.33
CA ASP A 26 8.42 -8.11 -22.77
C ASP A 26 9.93 -7.91 -22.99
N GLU A 27 10.55 -8.83 -23.72
CA GLU A 27 11.91 -8.67 -24.25
C GLU A 27 11.93 -7.64 -25.40
N PRO A 28 12.89 -6.70 -25.43
CA PRO A 28 13.19 -5.93 -26.63
C PRO A 28 14.15 -6.72 -27.52
N GLY A 29 13.70 -6.99 -28.74
CA GLY A 29 14.48 -7.65 -29.78
C GLY A 29 15.74 -6.88 -30.16
N GLU A 30 16.84 -7.61 -30.25
CA GLU A 30 18.14 -7.19 -30.75
C GLU A 30 18.04 -6.67 -32.20
N GLY A 31 18.38 -5.40 -32.40
CA GLY A 31 18.60 -4.80 -33.71
C GLY A 31 20.09 -4.72 -34.02
N GLU A 32 20.53 -5.54 -34.97
CA GLU A 32 21.88 -5.55 -35.53
C GLU A 32 22.30 -4.17 -36.07
N VAL A 33 23.50 -3.77 -35.70
CA VAL A 33 24.23 -2.61 -36.23
C VAL A 33 24.98 -3.01 -37.50
N PRO A 34 24.89 -2.26 -38.61
CA PRO A 34 25.95 -2.23 -39.60
C PRO A 34 26.86 -1.01 -39.39
N GLN A 35 28.15 -1.32 -39.29
CA GLN A 35 29.27 -0.41 -39.16
C GLN A 35 29.35 0.61 -40.30
N SER A 36 29.76 1.82 -39.91
CA SER A 36 30.23 2.86 -40.82
C SER A 36 31.58 2.49 -41.44
N MET A 37 31.73 2.73 -42.74
CA MET A 37 33.02 2.99 -43.35
C MET A 37 32.98 4.36 -44.03
N ASN A 38 33.82 5.24 -43.50
CA ASN A 38 34.29 6.46 -44.15
C ASN A 38 34.88 6.15 -45.53
N THR A 39 34.67 7.06 -46.48
CA THR A 39 35.78 7.69 -47.20
C THR A 39 35.34 9.02 -47.80
N ASP A 40 36.06 10.06 -47.40
CA ASP A 40 36.21 11.34 -48.06
C ASP A 40 36.44 11.20 -49.58
N THR A 41 35.99 12.17 -50.39
CA THR A 41 36.90 12.98 -51.24
C THR A 41 36.21 14.25 -51.77
N LEU A 42 36.93 15.38 -51.67
CA LEU A 42 36.71 16.65 -52.38
C LEU A 42 36.75 16.48 -53.92
N SER A 43 36.00 17.29 -54.69
CA SER A 43 36.61 18.35 -55.53
C SER A 43 35.58 19.21 -56.30
N GLU A 44 35.85 20.51 -56.26
CA GLU A 44 35.87 21.47 -57.37
C GLU A 44 34.63 21.78 -58.23
N GLN A 45 34.19 23.03 -58.03
CA GLN A 45 33.89 24.06 -59.05
C GLN A 45 33.98 23.64 -60.52
N MET A 46 32.92 23.95 -61.29
CA MET A 46 33.08 24.73 -62.52
C MET A 46 31.75 25.35 -62.97
N ALA A 47 31.75 26.68 -63.10
CA ALA A 47 30.77 27.44 -63.86
C ALA A 47 31.25 27.52 -65.32
N LEU A 48 30.39 27.25 -66.29
CA LEU A 48 30.59 27.67 -67.68
C LEU A 48 29.25 28.05 -68.34
N SER A 49 29.26 29.27 -68.87
CA SER A 49 28.26 29.89 -69.74
C SER A 49 28.58 29.63 -71.24
N PHE A 50 27.81 30.28 -72.12
CA PHE A 50 27.79 30.27 -73.60
C PHE A 50 26.83 29.23 -74.23
N GLY A 51 26.06 29.54 -75.27
CA GLY A 51 25.97 30.70 -76.15
C GLY A 51 25.22 30.29 -77.43
N GLU A 52 24.51 31.23 -78.05
CA GLU A 52 23.70 31.09 -79.27
C GLU A 52 24.44 30.45 -80.47
N ARG A 53 23.65 29.85 -81.39
CA ARG A 53 23.92 29.93 -82.84
C ARG A 53 22.67 29.63 -83.69
N ILE A 54 22.24 30.64 -84.42
CA ILE A 54 21.34 30.56 -85.58
C ILE A 54 22.18 30.21 -86.81
N ALA A 55 21.71 29.30 -87.66
CA ALA A 55 22.26 29.08 -89.00
C ALA A 55 21.14 28.95 -90.05
N ALA A 56 21.26 29.76 -91.10
CA ALA A 56 20.36 29.86 -92.25
C ALA A 56 20.63 28.77 -93.31
N LEU A 57 19.63 28.50 -94.17
CA LEU A 57 19.78 27.72 -95.40
C LEU A 57 19.21 28.46 -96.63
N PRO A 58 19.76 28.23 -97.85
CA PRO A 58 19.72 29.15 -99.00
C PRO A 58 18.69 28.75 -100.10
N PRO A 59 18.59 29.49 -101.23
CA PRO A 59 17.37 29.59 -102.05
C PRO A 59 17.35 28.63 -103.25
N HIS A 60 16.15 28.21 -103.68
CA HIS A 60 15.98 27.47 -104.93
C HIS A 60 15.17 28.23 -106.01
N GLN A 61 15.95 28.70 -106.99
CA GLN A 61 15.75 28.81 -108.43
C GLN A 61 14.32 28.72 -109.02
N SER A 62 13.91 29.83 -109.63
CA SER A 62 12.74 29.93 -110.52
C SER A 62 13.06 29.43 -111.94
N LEU A 63 12.36 28.40 -112.41
CA LEU A 63 12.29 28.04 -113.83
C LEU A 63 10.99 28.59 -114.43
N ARG A 64 11.11 29.61 -115.28
CA ARG A 64 9.99 30.18 -116.05
C ARG A 64 9.64 29.25 -117.22
N ARG A 65 8.48 28.60 -117.15
CA ARG A 65 7.90 27.88 -118.29
C ARG A 65 6.98 28.82 -119.07
N ARG A 66 7.34 29.12 -120.32
CA ARG A 66 6.53 29.87 -121.29
C ARG A 66 6.06 28.89 -122.36
N ILE A 67 4.76 28.61 -122.46
CA ILE A 67 4.20 27.90 -123.61
C ILE A 67 3.05 28.73 -124.20
N ARG A 68 3.24 29.08 -125.47
CA ARG A 68 2.30 29.77 -126.36
C ARG A 68 1.36 28.75 -127.01
N LYS A 69 0.27 29.32 -127.53
CA LYS A 69 -0.93 28.71 -128.13
C LYS A 69 -0.69 27.56 -129.10
N SER A 70 -1.60 26.59 -128.95
CA SER A 70 -2.32 25.76 -129.95
C SER A 70 -1.53 24.98 -130.98
N TYR A 71 -1.76 23.66 -131.03
CA TYR A 71 -2.42 23.02 -132.18
C TYR A 71 -3.23 21.80 -131.69
N HIS A 72 -4.45 21.67 -132.19
CA HIS A 72 -5.33 20.53 -131.92
C HIS A 72 -4.73 19.23 -132.46
N SER A 73 -4.30 18.35 -131.57
CA SER A 73 -4.25 16.91 -131.80
C SER A 73 -4.47 16.23 -130.45
N LYS A 74 -5.53 15.42 -130.34
CA LYS A 74 -6.11 15.08 -129.05
C LYS A 74 -5.24 14.20 -128.16
N ASN A 75 -4.12 13.62 -128.58
CA ASN A 75 -3.40 12.66 -127.73
C ASN A 75 -1.86 12.68 -127.68
N LEU A 76 -1.12 13.54 -128.39
CA LEU A 76 0.35 13.54 -128.32
C LEU A 76 0.95 14.94 -128.53
N GLU A 77 1.88 15.33 -127.66
CA GLU A 77 2.82 16.44 -127.89
C GLU A 77 4.18 15.85 -128.24
N VAL A 78 4.66 16.14 -129.46
CA VAL A 78 6.00 15.77 -129.93
C VAL A 78 6.87 17.01 -129.77
N VAL A 79 7.88 16.94 -128.91
CA VAL A 79 8.89 18.00 -128.79
C VAL A 79 10.19 17.49 -129.40
N ARG A 80 10.56 18.09 -130.54
CA ARG A 80 11.82 17.85 -131.25
C ARG A 80 12.85 18.86 -130.76
N TRP A 81 14.03 18.40 -130.35
CA TRP A 81 15.16 19.26 -130.05
C TRP A 81 16.41 18.73 -130.74
N GLU A 82 17.15 19.64 -131.37
CA GLU A 82 18.46 19.39 -131.96
C GLU A 82 19.54 19.97 -131.05
N LYS A 83 20.54 19.15 -130.69
CA LYS A 83 21.70 19.61 -129.91
C LYS A 83 22.89 19.78 -130.86
N LYS A 84 23.26 21.02 -131.16
CA LYS A 84 24.45 21.36 -131.93
C LYS A 84 25.67 21.41 -130.99
N ILE A 85 26.66 20.56 -131.20
CA ILE A 85 27.96 20.63 -130.51
C ILE A 85 28.94 21.34 -131.45
N VAL A 86 29.64 22.37 -130.96
CA VAL A 86 30.57 23.18 -131.75
C VAL A 86 31.98 23.11 -131.17
N GLY A 87 32.94 22.70 -132.02
CA GLY A 87 34.37 23.10 -132.00
C GLY A 87 35.38 21.94 -131.99
N PRO A 88 36.66 22.15 -132.37
CA PRO A 88 37.23 23.03 -133.41
C PRO A 88 38.15 22.27 -134.42
N SER A 89 38.41 22.87 -135.59
CA SER A 89 39.40 22.52 -136.64
C SER A 89 39.20 21.24 -137.51
N ASP A 90 38.83 21.49 -138.77
CA ASP A 90 39.07 20.74 -140.03
C ASP A 90 38.95 19.20 -140.07
N SER A 91 37.80 18.66 -139.64
CA SER A 91 37.25 17.43 -140.24
C SER A 91 35.73 17.32 -140.07
N THR A 92 35.12 16.53 -140.95
CA THR A 92 33.70 16.33 -141.29
C THR A 92 32.74 16.18 -140.08
N PRO A 93 31.54 16.81 -140.08
CA PRO A 93 30.55 16.68 -139.00
C PRO A 93 29.87 15.30 -138.98
N CYS A 94 29.83 14.67 -137.80
CA CYS A 94 29.03 13.47 -137.51
C CYS A 94 27.79 13.87 -136.67
N TYR A 95 26.59 13.47 -137.12
CA TYR A 95 25.34 13.68 -136.40
C TYR A 95 24.98 12.41 -135.62
N GLN A 96 24.63 12.54 -134.33
CA GLN A 96 24.16 11.43 -133.50
C GLN A 96 22.69 11.67 -133.13
N GLU A 97 21.81 10.82 -133.65
CA GLU A 97 20.36 10.88 -133.47
C GLU A 97 19.96 10.05 -132.24
N HIS A 98 19.35 10.67 -131.23
CA HIS A 98 18.77 9.96 -130.08
C HIS A 98 17.26 10.12 -130.08
N THR A 99 16.56 8.99 -130.21
CA THR A 99 15.09 8.91 -130.13
C THR A 99 14.68 8.67 -128.68
N LEU A 100 13.84 9.54 -128.11
CA LEU A 100 13.23 9.31 -126.80
C LEU A 100 11.73 9.00 -126.94
N VAL A 101 11.30 7.89 -126.36
CA VAL A 101 9.92 7.39 -126.33
C VAL A 101 9.08 8.24 -125.38
N ILE A 102 7.98 8.83 -125.87
CA ILE A 102 7.02 9.57 -125.05
C ILE A 102 5.87 8.65 -124.63
N ILE A 103 5.65 8.65 -123.33
CA ILE A 103 4.62 7.92 -122.61
C ILE A 103 3.25 8.61 -122.83
N GLY A 104 2.21 7.83 -123.21
CA GLY A 104 0.88 8.34 -123.59
C GLY A 104 0.11 9.09 -122.48
N LYS A 105 -0.84 9.95 -122.89
CA LYS A 105 -1.63 10.85 -122.01
C LYS A 105 -2.32 10.17 -120.82
N GLU A 106 -2.71 8.91 -120.93
CA GLU A 106 -3.25 8.14 -119.79
C GLU A 106 -2.21 7.93 -118.69
N LYS A 107 -0.95 7.63 -119.03
CA LYS A 107 0.11 7.49 -118.04
C LYS A 107 0.47 8.83 -117.41
N ALA A 108 0.38 9.95 -118.14
CA ALA A 108 0.60 11.28 -117.56
C ALA A 108 -0.53 11.70 -116.60
N ALA A 109 -1.79 11.37 -116.91
CA ALA A 109 -2.92 11.57 -116.00
C ALA A 109 -2.83 10.68 -114.75
N LEU A 110 -2.44 9.41 -114.92
CA LEU A 110 -2.19 8.47 -113.82
C LEU A 110 -1.02 8.95 -112.94
N GLN A 111 0.01 9.53 -113.55
CA GLN A 111 1.16 10.08 -112.82
C GLN A 111 0.81 11.38 -112.09
N ALA A 112 -0.05 12.24 -112.65
CA ALA A 112 -0.58 13.41 -111.95
C ALA A 112 -1.51 13.04 -110.78
N GLN A 113 -2.36 12.02 -110.95
CA GLN A 113 -3.17 11.46 -109.87
C GLN A 113 -2.30 10.89 -108.75
N ARG A 114 -1.25 10.15 -109.11
CA ARG A 114 -0.28 9.60 -108.15
C ARG A 114 0.52 10.71 -107.44
N ILE A 115 0.86 11.79 -108.13
CA ILE A 115 1.50 12.96 -107.51
C ILE A 115 0.54 13.65 -106.54
N ALA A 116 -0.73 13.83 -106.89
CA ALA A 116 -1.74 14.41 -106.00
C ALA A 116 -1.98 13.53 -104.76
N GLU A 117 -2.06 12.21 -104.93
CA GLU A 117 -2.15 11.25 -103.83
C GLU A 117 -0.90 11.30 -102.93
N LEU A 118 0.30 11.34 -103.52
CA LEU A 118 1.55 11.47 -102.77
C LEU A 118 1.65 12.81 -102.04
N SER A 119 1.18 13.91 -102.64
CA SER A 119 1.12 15.22 -101.99
C SER A 119 0.15 15.22 -100.81
N ASN A 120 -1.02 14.59 -100.93
CA ASN A 120 -1.94 14.45 -99.80
C ASN A 120 -1.34 13.59 -98.68
N ARG A 121 -0.70 12.47 -99.02
CA ARG A 121 0.00 11.63 -98.03
C ARG A 121 1.18 12.35 -97.37
N LEU A 122 1.89 13.20 -98.13
CA LEU A 122 2.95 14.04 -97.58
C LEU A 122 2.38 15.05 -96.59
N GLN A 123 1.27 15.70 -96.93
CA GLN A 123 0.57 16.64 -96.05
C GLN A 123 0.04 15.95 -94.78
N GLU A 124 -0.55 14.76 -94.91
CA GLU A 124 -0.98 13.94 -93.76
C GLU A 124 0.21 13.57 -92.86
N CYS A 125 1.35 13.16 -93.44
CA CYS A 125 2.58 12.92 -92.70
C CYS A 125 3.12 14.18 -92.01
N GLU A 126 3.02 15.36 -92.62
CA GLU A 126 3.42 16.63 -92.02
C GLU A 126 2.50 17.02 -90.85
N ASP A 127 1.19 16.81 -90.99
CA ASP A 127 0.21 17.05 -89.93
C ASP A 127 0.40 16.06 -88.76
N GLU A 128 0.68 14.78 -89.04
CA GLU A 128 1.02 13.78 -88.03
C GLU A 128 2.34 14.12 -87.32
N LYS A 129 3.37 14.54 -88.07
CA LYS A 129 4.63 14.99 -87.51
C LYS A 129 4.42 16.18 -86.57
N LYS A 130 3.56 17.14 -86.95
CA LYS A 130 3.22 18.29 -86.10
C LYS A 130 2.51 17.86 -84.82
N LYS A 131 1.53 16.95 -84.91
CA LYS A 131 0.85 16.39 -83.73
C LYS A 131 1.81 15.64 -82.81
N LEU A 132 2.73 14.85 -83.37
CA LEU A 132 3.76 14.15 -82.60
C LEU A 132 4.70 15.14 -81.92
N GLN A 133 5.09 16.22 -82.59
CA GLN A 133 5.92 17.27 -82.00
C GLN A 133 5.20 17.95 -80.82
N GLU A 134 3.92 18.31 -80.98
CA GLU A 134 3.11 18.88 -79.89
C GLU A 134 2.97 17.93 -78.70
N PHE A 135 2.80 16.63 -78.97
CA PHE A 135 2.74 15.61 -77.92
C PHE A 135 4.09 15.45 -77.19
N LEU A 136 5.20 15.51 -77.93
CA LEU A 136 6.55 15.39 -77.39
C LEU A 136 6.91 16.62 -76.55
N ASP A 137 6.55 17.83 -77.00
CA ASP A 137 6.73 19.06 -76.23
C ASP A 137 5.89 19.05 -74.95
N LYS A 138 4.65 18.53 -75.01
CA LYS A 138 3.80 18.35 -73.83
C LYS A 138 4.40 17.34 -72.84
N ALA A 139 4.86 16.19 -73.32
CA ALA A 139 5.50 15.17 -72.50
C ALA A 139 6.80 15.69 -71.84
N ASN A 140 7.59 16.48 -72.56
CA ASN A 140 8.79 17.11 -72.00
C ASN A 140 8.46 18.14 -70.91
N ASN A 141 7.40 18.93 -71.09
CA ASN A 141 6.96 19.88 -70.07
C ASN A 141 6.42 19.16 -68.82
N GLU A 142 5.67 18.08 -68.98
CA GLU A 142 5.20 17.24 -67.88
C GLU A 142 6.37 16.59 -67.14
N ALA A 143 7.37 16.05 -67.86
CA ALA A 143 8.58 15.49 -67.29
C ALA A 143 9.37 16.54 -66.46
N ALA A 144 9.54 17.74 -67.00
CA ALA A 144 10.22 18.82 -66.30
C ALA A 144 9.47 19.28 -65.03
N ASP A 145 8.13 19.30 -65.06
CA ASP A 145 7.30 19.60 -63.87
C ASP A 145 7.41 18.48 -62.82
N THR A 146 7.42 17.22 -63.23
CA THR A 146 7.62 16.10 -62.31
C THR A 146 9.01 16.10 -61.69
N ASP A 147 10.05 16.41 -62.46
CA ASP A 147 11.43 16.49 -61.96
C ASP A 147 11.57 17.62 -60.92
N ARG A 148 10.91 18.76 -61.17
CA ARG A 148 10.88 19.86 -60.21
C ARG A 148 10.15 19.47 -58.92
N LYS A 149 9.01 18.79 -59.01
CA LYS A 149 8.27 18.30 -57.84
C LYS A 149 9.08 17.26 -57.07
N LEU A 150 9.79 16.37 -57.76
CA LEU A 150 10.65 15.37 -57.16
C LEU A 150 11.81 16.03 -56.41
N ALA A 151 12.47 17.03 -57.00
CA ALA A 151 13.54 17.77 -56.33
C ALA A 151 13.07 18.44 -55.04
N VAL A 152 11.90 19.09 -55.05
CA VAL A 152 11.31 19.71 -53.85
C VAL A 152 10.93 18.67 -52.80
N ALA A 153 10.45 17.49 -53.22
CA ALA A 153 10.11 16.41 -52.30
C ALA A 153 11.35 15.83 -51.63
N LEU A 154 12.45 15.68 -52.38
CA LEU A 154 13.73 15.20 -51.85
C LEU A 154 14.37 16.18 -50.86
N GLU A 155 14.31 17.48 -51.15
CA GLU A 155 14.78 18.53 -50.23
C GLU A 155 14.01 18.49 -48.90
N LYS A 156 12.67 18.40 -48.97
CA LYS A 156 11.83 18.27 -47.78
C LYS A 156 12.08 16.97 -47.00
N ALA A 157 12.38 15.88 -47.69
CA ALA A 157 12.72 14.62 -47.03
C ALA A 157 14.04 14.73 -46.29
N ALA A 158 15.06 15.36 -46.89
CA ALA A 158 16.35 15.61 -46.25
C ALA A 158 16.22 16.53 -45.01
N ASP A 159 15.42 17.60 -45.10
CA ASP A 159 15.14 18.48 -43.97
C ASP A 159 14.44 17.73 -42.82
N ALA A 160 13.47 16.88 -43.15
CA ALA A 160 12.75 16.08 -42.16
C ALA A 160 13.65 15.03 -41.48
N GLU A 161 14.56 14.40 -42.23
CA GLU A 161 15.57 13.48 -41.68
C GLU A 161 16.52 14.20 -40.72
N ALA A 162 16.97 15.42 -41.07
CA ALA A 162 17.81 16.23 -40.21
C ALA A 162 17.08 16.65 -38.91
N GLU A 163 15.81 17.05 -38.99
CA GLU A 163 15.00 17.34 -37.81
C GLU A 163 14.79 16.11 -36.91
N LEU A 164 14.58 14.93 -37.52
CA LEU A 164 14.41 13.69 -36.78
C LEU A 164 15.70 13.32 -36.03
N ALA A 165 16.85 13.38 -36.70
CA ALA A 165 18.15 13.13 -36.09
C ALA A 165 18.44 14.09 -34.93
N GLN A 166 18.05 15.38 -35.06
CA GLN A 166 18.19 16.34 -33.96
C GLN A 166 17.29 15.99 -32.78
N ARG A 167 16.01 15.67 -33.02
CA ARG A 167 15.08 15.27 -31.95
C ARG A 167 15.54 14.00 -31.23
N GLU A 168 16.11 13.03 -31.95
CA GLU A 168 16.68 11.81 -31.36
C GLU A 168 17.94 12.09 -30.53
N SER A 169 18.74 13.09 -30.91
CA SER A 169 19.85 13.57 -30.09
C SER A 169 19.33 14.24 -28.82
N ASP A 170 18.43 15.21 -28.94
CA ASP A 170 17.85 15.95 -27.80
C ASP A 170 17.13 15.00 -26.83
N HIS A 171 16.45 13.97 -27.35
CA HIS A 171 15.78 12.96 -26.54
C HIS A 171 16.77 12.10 -25.75
N ARG A 172 17.89 11.70 -26.37
CA ARG A 172 18.95 10.96 -25.66
C ARG A 172 19.56 11.80 -24.54
N ASP A 173 19.89 13.06 -24.82
CA ASP A 173 20.44 13.96 -23.80
C ASP A 173 19.46 14.14 -22.62
N ALA A 174 18.15 14.27 -22.91
CA ALA A 174 17.13 14.37 -21.87
C ALA A 174 16.95 13.07 -21.06
N MET A 175 17.14 11.90 -21.68
CA MET A 175 17.10 10.61 -20.99
C MET A 175 18.30 10.43 -20.05
N ASP A 176 19.50 10.81 -20.50
CA ASP A 176 20.72 10.77 -19.69
C ASP A 176 20.61 11.72 -18.47
N ASP A 177 20.04 12.91 -18.66
CA ASP A 177 19.75 13.86 -17.58
C ASP A 177 18.75 13.28 -16.56
N LEU A 178 17.69 12.62 -17.05
CA LEU A 178 16.68 12.00 -16.18
C LEU A 178 17.28 10.86 -15.35
N GLU A 179 18.12 10.02 -15.96
CA GLU A 179 18.81 8.91 -15.29
C GLU A 179 19.75 9.42 -14.19
N GLN A 180 20.50 10.50 -14.45
CA GLN A 180 21.34 11.14 -13.43
C GLN A 180 20.50 11.68 -12.25
N VAL A 181 19.36 12.31 -12.51
CA VAL A 181 18.45 12.79 -11.47
C VAL A 181 17.87 11.63 -10.66
N TYR A 182 17.49 10.54 -11.33
CA TYR A 182 16.98 9.34 -10.68
C TYR A 182 18.01 8.73 -9.72
N HIS A 183 19.24 8.51 -10.18
CA HIS A 183 20.33 8.01 -9.31
C HIS A 183 20.60 8.93 -8.11
N LYS A 184 20.55 10.26 -8.32
CA LYS A 184 20.72 11.23 -7.23
C LYS A 184 19.58 11.19 -6.20
N LEU A 185 18.34 10.99 -6.65
CA LEU A 185 17.18 10.85 -5.76
C LEU A 185 17.21 9.53 -5.00
N SER A 186 17.49 8.42 -5.69
CA SER A 186 17.63 7.09 -5.10
C SER A 186 18.69 7.08 -3.99
N GLY A 187 19.89 7.64 -4.24
CA GLY A 187 20.92 7.76 -3.21
C GLY A 187 20.55 8.68 -2.04
N ARG A 188 19.64 9.65 -2.22
CA ARG A 188 19.11 10.45 -1.10
C ARG A 188 18.10 9.67 -0.27
N ILE A 189 17.27 8.83 -0.91
CA ILE A 189 16.32 7.97 -0.22
C ILE A 189 17.06 6.96 0.65
N GLU A 190 18.01 6.22 0.09
CA GLU A 190 18.84 5.25 0.84
C GLU A 190 19.55 5.90 2.03
N LYS A 191 20.04 7.14 1.85
CA LYS A 191 20.67 7.90 2.93
C LYS A 191 19.68 8.27 4.04
N ILE A 192 18.45 8.68 3.68
CA ILE A 192 17.40 9.01 4.66
C ILE A 192 16.94 7.75 5.39
N GLU A 193 16.76 6.63 4.68
CA GLU A 193 16.40 5.34 5.28
C GLU A 193 17.48 4.89 6.27
N SER A 194 18.75 4.91 5.86
CA SER A 194 19.88 4.59 6.75
C SER A 194 19.95 5.51 7.98
N GLN A 195 19.61 6.79 7.83
CA GLN A 195 19.54 7.73 8.94
C GLN A 195 18.35 7.42 9.86
N HIS A 196 17.19 7.10 9.29
CA HIS A 196 16.00 6.73 10.04
C HIS A 196 16.23 5.47 10.86
N ASP A 197 16.82 4.44 10.25
CA ASP A 197 17.18 3.19 10.94
C ASP A 197 18.18 3.47 12.06
N GLY A 198 19.19 4.32 11.81
CA GLY A 198 20.12 4.77 12.85
C GLY A 198 19.46 5.55 13.98
N TYR A 199 18.43 6.36 13.69
CA TYR A 199 17.66 7.10 14.69
C TYR A 199 16.73 6.19 15.51
N GLU A 200 16.05 5.23 14.87
CA GLU A 200 15.21 4.25 15.57
C GLU A 200 16.04 3.27 16.39
N ASP A 201 17.21 2.85 15.91
CA ASP A 201 18.19 2.08 16.70
C ASP A 201 18.73 2.87 17.90
N ALA A 202 18.97 4.18 17.74
CA ALA A 202 19.42 5.03 18.83
C ALA A 202 18.31 5.27 19.87
N LYS A 203 17.07 5.43 19.40
CA LYS A 203 15.86 5.67 20.22
C LYS A 203 15.42 4.43 20.99
N SER A 204 15.42 3.26 20.35
CA SER A 204 15.16 1.96 20.99
C SER A 204 16.22 1.60 22.04
N LYS A 205 17.46 2.09 21.89
CA LYS A 205 18.54 1.92 22.88
C LYS A 205 18.50 2.93 24.04
N THR A 206 17.77 4.04 23.95
CA THR A 206 17.82 5.11 24.95
C THR A 206 16.56 5.34 25.78
N GLN A 207 15.41 4.77 25.42
CA GLN A 207 14.22 4.85 26.27
C GLN A 207 13.53 3.49 26.41
N PRO A 208 13.71 2.79 27.55
CA PRO A 208 12.87 1.64 27.85
C PRO A 208 11.41 2.10 27.83
N PHE A 209 10.55 1.36 27.10
CA PHE A 209 9.11 1.59 27.15
C PHE A 209 8.59 1.36 28.58
N ALA A 210 9.16 0.38 29.30
CA ALA A 210 8.90 0.15 30.71
C ALA A 210 9.36 1.33 31.57
N ASN A 211 8.53 1.71 32.56
CA ASN A 211 8.79 2.78 33.53
C ASN A 211 8.85 4.22 32.99
N SER A 212 8.25 4.53 31.84
CA SER A 212 8.14 5.94 31.41
C SER A 212 7.42 6.82 32.45
N THR A 213 6.60 6.18 33.29
CA THR A 213 5.82 6.81 34.36
C THR A 213 6.06 6.04 35.66
N LYS A 214 7.22 6.21 36.27
CA LYS A 214 7.53 5.58 37.57
C LYS A 214 6.53 6.07 38.62
N VAL A 215 5.63 5.18 39.04
CA VAL A 215 4.65 5.46 40.10
C VAL A 215 5.27 5.14 41.45
N SER A 216 5.13 6.06 42.40
CA SER A 216 5.67 5.88 43.74
C SER A 216 4.81 4.92 44.57
N ASP A 217 5.45 4.21 45.52
CA ASP A 217 4.74 3.34 46.46
C ASP A 217 3.69 4.13 47.28
N GLU A 218 3.94 5.41 47.55
CA GLU A 218 2.98 6.30 48.23
C GLU A 218 1.74 6.57 47.38
N SER A 219 1.90 6.74 46.07
CA SER A 219 0.77 6.89 45.14
C SER A 219 -0.08 5.61 45.10
N ILE A 220 0.56 4.45 45.08
CA ILE A 220 -0.13 3.14 45.14
C ILE A 220 -0.91 3.02 46.46
N ARG A 221 -0.28 3.33 47.60
CA ARG A 221 -0.95 3.34 48.91
C ARG A 221 -2.12 4.33 48.96
N ALA A 222 -1.98 5.51 48.36
CA ALA A 222 -3.03 6.51 48.34
C ALA A 222 -4.27 6.03 47.55
N ILE A 223 -4.07 5.37 46.40
CA ILE A 223 -5.18 4.79 45.62
C ILE A 223 -5.82 3.64 46.41
N TRP A 224 -5.02 2.78 47.04
CA TRP A 224 -5.52 1.70 47.89
C TRP A 224 -6.35 2.23 49.07
N ALA A 225 -5.85 3.23 49.79
CA ALA A 225 -6.54 3.87 50.91
C ALA A 225 -7.85 4.56 50.47
N LYS A 226 -7.88 5.13 49.27
CA LYS A 226 -9.10 5.71 48.68
C LYS A 226 -10.15 4.62 48.41
N MET A 227 -9.75 3.47 47.88
CA MET A 227 -10.67 2.31 47.76
C MET A 227 -11.18 1.87 49.12
N GLN A 228 -10.28 1.67 50.09
CA GLN A 228 -10.63 1.29 51.46
C GLN A 228 -11.66 2.23 52.07
N TYR A 229 -11.46 3.55 51.95
CA TYR A 229 -12.41 4.55 52.42
C TYR A 229 -13.79 4.42 51.76
N ASN A 230 -13.85 4.25 50.44
CA ASN A 230 -15.12 4.11 49.73
C ASN A 230 -15.84 2.80 50.08
N ILE A 231 -15.09 1.71 50.27
CA ILE A 231 -15.60 0.40 50.68
C ILE A 231 -16.16 0.49 52.10
N ASN A 232 -15.40 1.06 53.04
CA ASN A 232 -15.85 1.31 54.41
C ASN A 232 -17.07 2.24 54.47
N TYR A 233 -17.13 3.26 53.62
CA TYR A 233 -18.31 4.12 53.53
C TYR A 233 -19.55 3.32 53.10
N LEU A 234 -19.41 2.45 52.09
CA LEU A 234 -20.53 1.63 51.59
C LEU A 234 -21.03 0.67 52.65
N SER A 235 -20.14 -0.10 53.30
CA SER A 235 -20.52 -1.06 54.34
C SER A 235 -21.26 -0.39 55.50
N ASN A 236 -20.73 0.73 56.02
CA ASN A 236 -21.27 1.36 57.22
C ASN A 236 -22.52 2.22 56.98
N ASN A 237 -22.68 2.81 55.78
CA ASN A 237 -23.71 3.83 55.56
C ASN A 237 -24.79 3.43 54.54
N VAL A 238 -24.46 2.52 53.61
CA VAL A 238 -25.34 2.18 52.48
C VAL A 238 -25.86 0.75 52.64
N LEU A 239 -24.96 -0.20 52.80
CA LEU A 239 -25.19 -1.64 52.80
C LEU A 239 -25.46 -2.20 54.21
N THR A 240 -26.42 -1.59 54.89
CA THR A 240 -26.75 -1.85 56.31
C THR A 240 -27.90 -2.85 56.48
N GLY A 241 -28.39 -3.42 55.38
CA GLY A 241 -29.49 -4.38 55.35
C GLY A 241 -29.06 -5.79 55.73
N PHE A 242 -30.07 -6.61 56.03
CA PHE A 242 -29.93 -7.98 56.50
C PHE A 242 -30.49 -8.91 55.42
N PRO A 243 -29.69 -9.29 54.41
CA PRO A 243 -30.16 -10.23 53.40
C PRO A 243 -30.38 -11.59 54.07
N SER A 244 -31.51 -12.22 53.79
CA SER A 244 -31.72 -13.61 54.19
C SER A 244 -30.86 -14.54 53.32
N GLU A 245 -30.60 -15.76 53.79
CA GLU A 245 -29.90 -16.76 52.99
C GLU A 245 -30.58 -17.02 51.64
N ARG A 246 -31.92 -16.91 51.58
CA ARG A 246 -32.68 -16.96 50.33
C ARG A 246 -32.47 -15.73 49.44
N ASP A 247 -32.32 -14.54 50.00
CA ASP A 247 -31.98 -13.36 49.21
C ASP A 247 -30.60 -13.49 48.55
N LEU A 248 -29.68 -14.25 49.18
CA LEU A 248 -28.35 -14.54 48.66
C LEU A 248 -28.32 -15.74 47.70
N LYS A 249 -29.19 -16.76 47.88
CA LYS A 249 -29.20 -18.00 47.08
C LYS A 249 -30.23 -18.06 45.97
N ASP A 250 -31.37 -17.37 46.13
CA ASP A 250 -32.60 -17.59 45.35
C ASP A 250 -32.91 -16.39 44.41
N GLY A 251 -32.12 -15.32 44.46
CA GLY A 251 -32.52 -14.01 43.94
C GLY A 251 -31.64 -13.41 42.85
N SER A 252 -31.85 -13.77 41.58
CA SER A 252 -31.37 -13.02 40.38
C SER A 252 -29.87 -12.68 40.29
N ILE A 253 -29.05 -13.16 41.23
CA ILE A 253 -27.61 -12.96 41.19
C ILE A 253 -27.13 -13.83 40.03
N ASN A 254 -26.73 -13.16 38.94
CA ASN A 254 -26.22 -13.82 37.75
C ASN A 254 -25.07 -14.74 38.15
N ASP A 255 -24.96 -15.92 37.56
CA ASP A 255 -23.83 -16.85 37.80
C ASP A 255 -22.48 -16.17 37.53
N SER A 256 -22.47 -15.10 36.73
CA SER A 256 -21.28 -14.29 36.49
C SER A 256 -20.89 -13.35 37.64
N CYS A 257 -21.76 -13.09 38.62
CA CYS A 257 -21.43 -12.22 39.76
C CYS A 257 -20.46 -12.91 40.72
N PHE A 258 -19.48 -12.16 41.21
CA PHE A 258 -18.48 -12.74 42.12
C PHE A 258 -19.10 -13.21 43.44
N LEU A 259 -20.19 -12.55 43.88
CA LEU A 259 -21.00 -12.95 45.02
C LEU A 259 -21.71 -14.29 44.83
N SER A 260 -21.92 -14.77 43.60
CA SER A 260 -22.52 -16.09 43.34
C SER A 260 -21.55 -17.25 43.55
N SER A 261 -20.25 -16.97 43.64
CA SER A 261 -19.22 -18.00 43.83
C SER A 261 -19.27 -18.59 45.25
N ASP A 262 -18.74 -19.82 45.43
CA ASP A 262 -18.78 -20.62 46.66
C ASP A 262 -18.34 -19.88 47.95
N GLY A 263 -17.64 -18.75 47.79
CA GLY A 263 -17.05 -17.96 48.87
C GLY A 263 -17.97 -16.96 49.61
N ILE A 264 -19.27 -16.82 49.28
CA ILE A 264 -20.19 -16.05 50.14
C ILE A 264 -20.54 -16.77 51.44
N ASN A 265 -20.41 -18.10 51.48
CA ASN A 265 -20.87 -18.85 52.64
C ASN A 265 -19.95 -18.68 53.87
N ASP A 266 -18.70 -18.23 53.67
CA ASP A 266 -17.62 -18.21 54.66
C ASP A 266 -17.99 -17.47 55.96
N TYR A 267 -18.85 -16.44 55.89
CA TYR A 267 -19.20 -15.59 57.03
C TYR A 267 -20.71 -15.35 57.20
N THR A 268 -21.55 -16.30 56.74
CA THR A 268 -23.01 -16.14 56.79
C THR A 268 -23.53 -15.92 58.22
N GLU A 269 -22.94 -16.59 59.21
CA GLU A 269 -23.30 -16.43 60.63
C GLU A 269 -22.92 -15.04 61.15
N LEU A 270 -21.70 -14.57 60.87
CA LEU A 270 -21.22 -13.25 61.27
C LEU A 270 -21.98 -12.10 60.57
N LEU A 271 -22.52 -12.33 59.37
CA LEU A 271 -23.34 -11.34 58.67
C LEU A 271 -24.64 -11.01 59.43
N GLN A 272 -25.14 -11.96 60.23
CA GLN A 272 -26.35 -11.76 61.05
C GLN A 272 -26.09 -10.95 62.32
N ASP A 273 -24.84 -10.93 62.79
CA ASP A 273 -24.42 -10.11 63.93
C ASP A 273 -24.36 -8.62 63.52
N GLU A 274 -24.93 -7.73 64.35
CA GLU A 274 -25.04 -6.29 64.04
C GLU A 274 -23.71 -5.56 64.07
N ASP A 275 -22.82 -5.94 64.98
CA ASP A 275 -21.51 -5.30 65.15
C ASP A 275 -20.51 -5.85 64.12
N MET A 276 -20.66 -7.12 63.71
CA MET A 276 -19.78 -7.75 62.71
C MET A 276 -20.17 -7.48 61.26
N ARG A 277 -21.44 -7.19 60.98
CA ARG A 277 -21.95 -7.04 59.61
C ARG A 277 -21.16 -6.05 58.74
N PRO A 278 -20.80 -4.83 59.19
CA PRO A 278 -20.06 -3.90 58.34
C PRO A 278 -18.73 -4.50 57.88
N PHE A 279 -18.02 -5.22 58.74
CA PHE A 279 -16.76 -5.89 58.42
C PHE A 279 -16.93 -7.02 57.41
N VAL A 280 -17.99 -7.83 57.54
CA VAL A 280 -18.31 -8.90 56.59
C VAL A 280 -18.70 -8.34 55.22
N VAL A 281 -19.46 -7.23 55.19
CA VAL A 281 -19.81 -6.56 53.93
C VAL A 281 -18.58 -5.96 53.25
N GLU A 282 -17.65 -5.36 54.01
CA GLU A 282 -16.35 -4.92 53.47
C GLU A 282 -15.57 -6.08 52.88
N HIS A 283 -15.51 -7.22 53.58
CA HIS A 283 -14.88 -8.44 53.08
C HIS A 283 -15.42 -8.83 51.70
N TYR A 284 -16.74 -8.89 51.55
CA TYR A 284 -17.35 -9.27 50.27
C TYR A 284 -17.03 -8.28 49.15
N ILE A 285 -17.03 -6.96 49.43
CA ILE A 285 -16.64 -5.98 48.42
C ILE A 285 -15.17 -6.15 48.02
N TRP A 286 -14.27 -6.33 48.98
CA TRP A 286 -12.86 -6.58 48.69
C TRP A 286 -12.63 -7.86 47.90
N LYS A 287 -13.33 -8.95 48.26
CA LYS A 287 -13.29 -10.23 47.54
C LYS A 287 -13.72 -10.04 46.09
N THR A 288 -14.80 -9.28 45.84
CA THR A 288 -15.23 -8.90 44.49
C THR A 288 -14.16 -8.08 43.76
N VAL A 289 -13.58 -7.07 44.40
CA VAL A 289 -12.54 -6.22 43.77
C VAL A 289 -11.31 -7.05 43.39
N VAL A 290 -10.81 -7.88 44.31
CA VAL A 290 -9.64 -8.73 44.05
C VAL A 290 -9.95 -9.77 42.99
N GLY A 291 -11.05 -10.50 43.16
CA GLY A 291 -11.45 -11.54 42.24
C GLY A 291 -11.68 -11.03 40.82
N ARG A 292 -12.15 -9.79 40.65
CA ARG A 292 -12.33 -9.18 39.33
C ARG A 292 -11.02 -8.65 38.74
N PHE A 293 -10.29 -7.83 39.47
CA PHE A 293 -9.24 -6.99 38.88
C PHE A 293 -7.81 -7.48 39.15
N PHE A 294 -7.62 -8.29 40.18
CA PHE A 294 -6.29 -8.70 40.64
C PHE A 294 -6.02 -10.20 40.44
N ASP A 295 -7.05 -11.04 40.58
CA ASP A 295 -7.01 -12.46 40.26
C ASP A 295 -7.40 -12.71 38.79
N LEU A 296 -7.24 -13.96 38.31
CA LEU A 296 -7.65 -14.45 36.98
C LEU A 296 -9.18 -14.51 36.78
N GLY A 297 -9.93 -13.58 37.38
CA GLY A 297 -11.39 -13.55 37.35
C GLY A 297 -11.97 -13.61 35.93
N VAL A 298 -13.15 -14.21 35.83
CA VAL A 298 -13.77 -14.57 34.54
C VAL A 298 -14.10 -13.35 33.66
N ASP A 299 -14.35 -12.16 34.25
CA ASP A 299 -14.83 -10.99 33.48
C ASP A 299 -14.36 -9.60 33.96
N GLY A 300 -13.24 -9.45 34.68
CA GLY A 300 -12.89 -8.17 35.34
C GLY A 300 -11.69 -7.45 34.76
N SER A 301 -11.60 -7.27 33.45
CA SER A 301 -10.28 -7.14 32.84
C SER A 301 -9.82 -5.72 32.49
N TRP A 302 -8.67 -5.37 33.05
CA TRP A 302 -7.81 -4.34 32.48
C TRP A 302 -7.51 -4.70 31.01
N ALA A 303 -7.80 -3.78 30.08
CA ALA A 303 -7.66 -3.98 28.63
C ALA A 303 -8.50 -5.12 28.02
N GLY A 304 -9.61 -5.49 28.64
CA GLY A 304 -10.54 -6.47 28.08
C GLY A 304 -9.94 -7.88 27.98
N SER A 305 -10.54 -8.70 27.12
CA SER A 305 -10.06 -10.06 26.81
C SER A 305 -8.56 -10.17 26.45
N ILE A 306 -7.99 -9.11 25.87
CA ILE A 306 -6.55 -9.05 25.54
C ILE A 306 -5.71 -8.99 26.81
N GLY A 307 -6.06 -8.10 27.74
CA GLY A 307 -5.36 -8.00 29.02
C GLY A 307 -5.52 -9.25 29.87
N MET A 308 -6.71 -9.89 29.87
CA MET A 308 -6.87 -11.22 30.50
C MET A 308 -5.92 -12.25 29.93
N SER A 309 -5.91 -12.42 28.61
CA SER A 309 -5.06 -13.42 27.96
C SER A 309 -3.59 -13.20 28.29
N PHE A 310 -3.16 -11.94 28.34
CA PHE A 310 -1.81 -11.57 28.71
C PHE A 310 -1.50 -11.87 30.18
N ILE A 311 -2.40 -11.51 31.11
CA ILE A 311 -2.26 -11.81 32.53
C ILE A 311 -2.16 -13.32 32.76
N THR A 312 -3.09 -14.11 32.20
CA THR A 312 -3.10 -15.58 32.33
C THR A 312 -1.79 -16.18 31.85
N CYS A 313 -1.33 -15.77 30.66
CA CYS A 313 -0.06 -16.25 30.12
C CYS A 313 1.12 -15.84 31.02
N PHE A 314 1.13 -14.61 31.53
CA PHE A 314 2.18 -14.12 32.41
C PHE A 314 2.23 -14.90 33.74
N GLU A 315 1.08 -15.14 34.38
CA GLU A 315 1.02 -15.89 35.64
C GLU A 315 1.46 -17.35 35.46
N GLU A 316 1.10 -18.00 34.34
CA GLU A 316 1.62 -19.32 34.00
C GLU A 316 3.15 -19.32 33.84
N LEU A 317 3.71 -18.27 33.23
CA LEU A 317 5.15 -18.12 33.07
C LEU A 317 5.85 -17.86 34.42
N VAL A 318 5.25 -17.05 35.31
CA VAL A 318 5.76 -16.86 36.68
C VAL A 318 5.77 -18.19 37.42
N ALA A 319 4.68 -18.96 37.37
CA ALA A 319 4.61 -20.28 38.00
C ALA A 319 5.63 -21.28 37.40
N VAL A 320 6.02 -21.13 36.13
CA VAL A 320 7.13 -21.91 35.54
C VAL A 320 8.48 -21.42 36.08
N CYS A 321 8.71 -20.12 36.19
CA CYS A 321 9.92 -19.55 36.79
C CYS A 321 10.10 -20.04 38.22
N ASP A 322 9.05 -20.00 39.05
CA ASP A 322 9.11 -20.45 40.44
C ASP A 322 9.42 -21.93 40.55
N ARG A 323 8.70 -22.78 39.80
CA ARG A 323 8.92 -24.24 39.80
C ARG A 323 10.32 -24.63 39.34
N LYS A 324 10.91 -23.87 38.40
CA LYS A 324 12.25 -24.13 37.86
C LYS A 324 13.35 -23.30 38.52
N GLN A 325 13.01 -22.46 39.51
CA GLN A 325 13.92 -21.52 40.17
C GLN A 325 14.69 -20.65 39.16
N LEU A 326 13.98 -20.17 38.13
CA LEU A 326 14.55 -19.26 37.13
C LEU A 326 14.45 -17.83 37.61
N ASP A 327 15.45 -17.02 37.28
CA ASP A 327 15.42 -15.58 37.52
C ASP A 327 14.25 -14.91 36.76
N PRO A 328 13.26 -14.31 37.45
CA PRO A 328 12.08 -13.72 36.82
C PRO A 328 12.35 -12.34 36.22
N THR A 329 13.55 -11.75 36.39
CA THR A 329 13.85 -10.37 36.00
C THR A 329 13.51 -10.07 34.54
N LYS A 330 13.91 -10.95 33.60
CA LYS A 330 13.61 -10.75 32.17
C LYS A 330 12.13 -10.88 31.86
N LEU A 331 11.44 -11.78 32.54
CA LEU A 331 10.00 -11.98 32.38
C LEU A 331 9.23 -10.75 32.90
N LEU A 332 9.60 -10.22 34.06
CA LEU A 332 8.97 -9.04 34.67
C LEU A 332 9.24 -7.76 33.87
N ARG A 333 10.43 -7.62 33.29
CA ARG A 333 10.72 -6.55 32.34
C ARG A 333 9.86 -6.65 31.09
N CYS A 334 9.78 -7.83 30.48
CA CYS A 334 8.90 -8.08 29.33
C CYS A 334 7.44 -7.75 29.68
N LYS A 335 6.98 -8.17 30.87
CA LYS A 335 5.65 -7.85 31.38
C LYS A 335 5.42 -6.34 31.42
N ALA A 336 6.35 -5.58 32.00
CA ALA A 336 6.25 -4.13 32.10
C ALA A 336 6.19 -3.44 30.73
N GLU A 337 7.01 -3.87 29.77
CA GLU A 337 7.06 -3.31 28.42
C GLU A 337 5.76 -3.60 27.64
N VAL A 338 5.29 -4.84 27.65
CA VAL A 338 4.03 -5.24 27.02
C VAL A 338 2.85 -4.60 27.74
N GLY A 339 2.89 -4.52 29.07
CA GLY A 339 1.87 -3.91 29.89
C GLY A 339 1.66 -2.43 29.58
N GLU A 340 2.76 -1.67 29.47
CA GLU A 340 2.72 -0.28 29.03
C GLU A 340 2.20 -0.13 27.59
N MET A 341 2.54 -1.06 26.70
CA MET A 341 2.03 -1.06 25.32
C MET A 341 0.51 -1.27 25.29
N ILE A 342 0.00 -2.25 26.04
CA ILE A 342 -1.44 -2.52 26.19
C ILE A 342 -2.16 -1.29 26.76
N ASN A 343 -1.59 -0.64 27.78
CA ASN A 343 -2.13 0.60 28.35
C ASN A 343 -2.30 1.71 27.31
N ARG A 344 -1.33 1.87 26.41
CA ARG A 344 -1.34 2.94 25.39
C ARG A 344 -2.25 2.65 24.20
N ILE A 345 -2.30 1.39 23.76
CA ILE A 345 -3.04 1.00 22.55
C ILE A 345 -4.52 0.77 22.87
N ILE A 346 -4.79 0.05 23.96
CA ILE A 346 -6.13 -0.43 24.30
C ILE A 346 -6.71 0.42 25.44
N GLY A 347 -5.95 0.57 26.52
CA GLY A 347 -6.40 1.27 27.72
C GLY A 347 -7.54 0.53 28.44
N VAL A 348 -8.47 1.29 29.03
CA VAL A 348 -9.59 0.74 29.80
C VAL A 348 -10.77 0.45 28.88
N ASP A 349 -11.29 -0.78 28.92
CA ASP A 349 -12.59 -1.09 28.31
C ASP A 349 -13.71 -0.57 29.21
N HIS A 350 -14.18 0.64 28.94
CA HIS A 350 -15.27 1.26 29.68
C HIS A 350 -16.61 0.53 29.53
N THR A 351 -16.81 -0.21 28.44
CA THR A 351 -18.05 -0.95 28.20
C THR A 351 -18.09 -2.17 29.11
N GLU A 352 -17.02 -2.98 29.11
CA GLU A 352 -16.88 -4.14 29.99
C GLU A 352 -16.93 -3.71 31.46
N LEU A 353 -16.20 -2.66 31.84
CA LEU A 353 -16.24 -2.10 33.19
C LEU A 353 -17.66 -1.74 33.64
N SER A 354 -18.43 -1.06 32.77
CA SER A 354 -19.82 -0.68 33.07
C SER A 354 -20.70 -1.92 33.26
N THR A 355 -20.55 -2.94 32.42
CA THR A 355 -21.28 -4.20 32.52
C THR A 355 -20.97 -4.91 33.83
N VAL A 356 -19.69 -5.08 34.17
CA VAL A 356 -19.25 -5.74 35.42
C VAL A 356 -19.73 -4.96 36.64
N THR A 357 -19.60 -3.63 36.61
CA THR A 357 -20.08 -2.77 37.69
C THR A 357 -21.58 -2.97 37.93
N GLN A 358 -22.37 -3.03 36.86
CA GLN A 358 -23.82 -3.22 36.98
C GLN A 358 -24.19 -4.62 37.50
N ILE A 359 -23.46 -5.67 37.11
CA ILE A 359 -23.63 -7.02 37.64
C ILE A 359 -23.44 -7.00 39.16
N GLU A 360 -22.33 -6.43 39.64
CA GLU A 360 -22.02 -6.40 41.07
C GLU A 360 -22.97 -5.49 41.86
N ILE A 361 -23.35 -4.32 41.31
CA ILE A 361 -24.37 -3.45 41.92
C ILE A 361 -25.69 -4.20 42.13
N THR A 362 -26.10 -5.01 41.14
CA THR A 362 -27.34 -5.78 41.20
C THR A 362 -27.31 -6.82 42.32
N ALA A 363 -26.13 -7.34 42.66
CA ALA A 363 -25.98 -8.27 43.77
C ALA A 363 -25.93 -7.53 45.13
N PHE A 364 -25.15 -6.45 45.22
CA PHE A 364 -25.01 -5.68 46.46
C PHE A 364 -26.28 -4.89 46.84
N ILE A 365 -27.23 -4.68 45.92
CA ILE A 365 -28.52 -4.04 46.24
C ILE A 365 -29.30 -4.80 47.31
N ASN A 366 -29.09 -6.12 47.43
CA ASN A 366 -29.74 -6.97 48.43
C ASN A 366 -29.32 -6.61 49.87
N PHE A 367 -28.18 -5.95 50.02
CA PHE A 367 -27.70 -5.44 51.31
C PHE A 367 -28.22 -4.03 51.63
N ILE A 368 -29.04 -3.42 50.77
CA ILE A 368 -29.75 -2.18 51.11
C ILE A 368 -31.04 -2.53 51.87
N PRO A 369 -31.33 -1.90 53.03
CA PRO A 369 -32.58 -2.18 53.74
C PRO A 369 -33.82 -1.99 52.86
N LYS A 370 -34.64 -3.05 52.74
CA LYS A 370 -35.84 -3.06 51.88
C LYS A 370 -36.91 -2.04 52.28
N ARG A 371 -36.95 -1.65 53.55
CA ARG A 371 -37.93 -0.70 54.14
C ARG A 371 -37.31 0.66 54.49
N CYS A 372 -36.32 1.11 53.72
CA CYS A 372 -35.68 2.41 53.92
C CYS A 372 -36.38 3.50 53.10
N SER A 373 -36.71 4.64 53.73
CA SER A 373 -37.30 5.80 53.03
C SER A 373 -36.35 6.45 52.03
N ASP A 374 -35.05 6.22 52.16
CA ASP A 374 -33.97 6.76 51.32
C ASP A 374 -33.38 5.71 50.37
N HIS A 375 -34.10 4.60 50.09
CA HIS A 375 -33.60 3.49 49.29
C HIS A 375 -33.00 3.93 47.94
N GLN A 376 -33.69 4.81 47.21
CA GLN A 376 -33.19 5.36 45.94
C GLN A 376 -31.87 6.13 46.10
N ALA A 377 -31.77 6.96 47.14
CA ALA A 377 -30.55 7.72 47.41
C ALA A 377 -29.38 6.81 47.83
N LYS A 378 -29.66 5.74 48.57
CA LYS A 378 -28.68 4.69 48.90
C LYS A 378 -28.24 3.92 47.66
N TYR A 379 -29.17 3.58 46.77
CA TYR A 379 -28.85 2.95 45.49
C TYR A 379 -27.93 3.82 44.62
N GLU A 380 -28.23 5.11 44.47
CA GLU A 380 -27.36 6.05 43.73
C GLU A 380 -25.97 6.17 44.35
N LYS A 381 -25.88 6.17 45.69
CA LYS A 381 -24.59 6.14 46.41
C LYS A 381 -23.84 4.83 46.18
N LEU A 382 -24.54 3.69 46.13
CA LEU A 382 -23.96 2.40 45.79
C LEU A 382 -23.34 2.45 44.39
N GLN A 383 -24.12 2.83 43.38
CA GLN A 383 -23.63 2.94 42.00
C GLN A 383 -22.39 3.83 41.91
N LYS A 384 -22.47 5.04 42.48
CA LYS A 384 -21.37 6.02 42.41
C LYS A 384 -20.09 5.51 43.07
N ASN A 385 -20.17 4.90 44.25
CA ASN A 385 -18.97 4.45 44.95
C ASN A 385 -18.41 3.14 44.36
N MET A 386 -19.26 2.21 43.89
CA MET A 386 -18.81 1.02 43.17
C MET A 386 -18.03 1.41 41.90
N CYS A 387 -18.55 2.35 41.10
CA CYS A 387 -17.81 2.86 39.94
C CYS A 387 -16.44 3.44 40.35
N LYS A 388 -16.36 4.21 41.45
CA LYS A 388 -15.08 4.76 41.91
C LYS A 388 -14.11 3.67 42.33
N ILE A 389 -14.56 2.71 43.14
CA ILE A 389 -13.75 1.59 43.62
C ILE A 389 -13.19 0.80 42.43
N PHE A 390 -14.02 0.49 41.43
CA PHE A 390 -13.59 -0.29 40.28
C PHE A 390 -12.65 0.49 39.35
N ASN A 391 -12.86 1.80 39.18
CA ASN A 391 -11.91 2.66 38.47
C ASN A 391 -10.55 2.72 39.18
N ASP A 392 -10.55 2.89 40.52
CA ASP A 392 -9.32 2.93 41.32
C ASP A 392 -8.59 1.57 41.28
N ALA A 393 -9.33 0.45 41.27
CA ALA A 393 -8.79 -0.90 41.13
C ALA A 393 -8.16 -1.13 39.74
N LEU A 394 -8.81 -0.69 38.66
CA LEU A 394 -8.28 -0.75 37.31
C LEU A 394 -7.03 0.13 37.14
N GLU A 395 -7.02 1.32 37.74
CA GLU A 395 -5.84 2.19 37.74
C GLU A 395 -4.65 1.48 38.41
N LEU A 396 -4.86 0.85 39.56
CA LEU A 396 -3.83 0.04 40.21
C LEU A 396 -3.39 -1.14 39.35
N ARG A 397 -4.32 -1.86 38.73
CA ARG A 397 -3.96 -2.99 37.85
C ARG A 397 -3.11 -2.52 36.68
N ALA A 398 -3.45 -1.40 36.05
CA ALA A 398 -2.66 -0.79 34.97
C ALA A 398 -1.24 -0.42 35.44
N ILE A 399 -1.11 0.15 36.65
CA ILE A 399 0.19 0.45 37.27
C ILE A 399 0.99 -0.84 37.50
N PHE A 400 0.35 -1.88 38.04
CA PHE A 400 1.01 -3.15 38.34
C PHE A 400 1.49 -3.84 37.06
N MET A 401 0.72 -3.80 35.98
CA MET A 401 1.10 -4.42 34.71
C MET A 401 2.21 -3.66 33.99
N ALA A 402 2.28 -2.33 34.13
CA ALA A 402 3.34 -1.50 33.53
C ALA A 402 4.63 -1.39 34.38
N SER A 403 4.63 -1.92 35.61
CA SER A 403 5.79 -1.89 36.50
C SER A 403 6.65 -3.14 36.37
N GLN A 404 7.98 -3.00 36.51
CA GLN A 404 8.88 -4.15 36.60
C GLN A 404 8.80 -4.85 37.97
N ALA A 405 8.28 -4.17 39.00
CA ALA A 405 7.97 -4.85 40.26
C ALA A 405 6.78 -5.80 40.07
N HIS A 406 6.79 -6.90 40.82
CA HIS A 406 5.64 -7.79 40.90
C HIS A 406 4.77 -7.37 42.08
N PHE A 407 3.46 -7.31 41.87
CA PHE A 407 2.50 -6.96 42.91
C PHE A 407 1.47 -8.07 42.99
N TYR A 408 1.12 -8.45 44.20
CA TYR A 408 0.04 -9.40 44.45
C TYR A 408 -0.70 -9.03 45.73
N THR A 409 -1.96 -9.44 45.76
CA THR A 409 -2.79 -9.35 46.96
C THR A 409 -2.69 -10.67 47.71
N SER A 410 -2.36 -10.62 49.00
CA SER A 410 -2.34 -11.81 49.85
C SER A 410 -3.62 -11.88 50.68
N TRP A 411 -4.33 -12.98 50.47
CA TRP A 411 -5.48 -13.44 51.26
C TRP A 411 -5.12 -14.69 52.07
N ASP A 412 -3.84 -14.93 52.40
CA ASP A 412 -3.25 -16.19 52.94
C ASP A 412 -3.85 -16.72 54.26
N TYR A 413 -5.04 -16.26 54.60
CA TYR A 413 -5.79 -16.47 55.80
C TYR A 413 -7.23 -16.93 55.51
N MET A 414 -7.52 -17.57 54.39
CA MET A 414 -8.83 -18.23 54.26
C MET A 414 -8.85 -19.50 55.11
N GLN A 415 -9.74 -19.54 56.11
CA GLN A 415 -10.08 -20.76 56.83
C GLN A 415 -10.74 -21.72 55.84
N VAL A 416 -9.95 -22.56 55.18
CA VAL A 416 -10.50 -23.79 54.59
C VAL A 416 -10.92 -24.66 55.77
N ALA A 417 -12.10 -25.29 55.72
CA ALA A 417 -12.71 -26.02 56.83
C ALA A 417 -11.83 -27.10 57.51
N ASP A 418 -10.71 -27.48 56.87
CA ASP A 418 -9.73 -28.45 57.36
C ASP A 418 -8.36 -27.84 57.74
N LEU A 419 -8.19 -26.53 57.64
CA LEU A 419 -6.96 -25.82 58.01
C LEU A 419 -7.03 -25.29 59.46
N PRO A 420 -5.88 -25.22 60.14
CA PRO A 420 -5.81 -24.65 61.48
C PRO A 420 -6.31 -23.20 61.50
N PRO A 421 -6.87 -22.73 62.63
CA PRO A 421 -7.29 -21.35 62.80
C PRO A 421 -6.13 -20.40 62.46
N ILE A 422 -6.44 -19.31 61.74
CA ILE A 422 -5.46 -18.28 61.49
C ILE A 422 -5.26 -17.47 62.76
N HIS A 423 -4.00 -17.27 63.10
CA HIS A 423 -3.60 -16.44 64.22
C HIS A 423 -3.25 -15.04 63.71
N PHE A 424 -3.56 -14.05 64.52
CA PHE A 424 -3.19 -12.68 64.29
C PHE A 424 -1.66 -12.54 64.26
N ASP A 425 -1.15 -11.87 63.22
CA ASP A 425 0.27 -11.54 63.07
C ASP A 425 0.39 -10.02 62.86
N ASP A 426 0.91 -9.32 63.87
CA ASP A 426 1.01 -7.86 63.89
C ASP A 426 1.88 -7.30 62.74
N LYS A 427 2.74 -8.11 62.13
CA LYS A 427 3.61 -7.71 61.05
C LYS A 427 2.85 -7.58 59.75
N TYR A 428 1.88 -8.47 59.51
CA TYR A 428 1.12 -8.56 58.26
C TYR A 428 -0.32 -8.08 58.38
N MET A 429 -0.84 -7.97 59.60
CA MET A 429 -2.23 -7.65 59.88
C MET A 429 -2.41 -6.42 60.77
N GLU A 430 -3.57 -5.79 60.61
CA GLU A 430 -4.08 -4.71 61.44
C GLU A 430 -5.46 -5.11 61.96
N ALA A 431 -5.61 -5.17 63.29
CA ALA A 431 -6.87 -5.51 63.93
C ALA A 431 -7.77 -4.28 64.02
N GLU A 432 -8.96 -4.35 63.44
CA GLU A 432 -9.97 -3.28 63.43
C GLU A 432 -11.06 -3.50 64.48
N GLY A 433 -11.19 -4.73 64.97
CA GLY A 433 -12.10 -5.12 66.05
C GLY A 433 -11.57 -6.35 66.78
N TRP A 434 -11.96 -6.51 68.05
CA TRP A 434 -11.58 -7.63 68.89
C TRP A 434 -12.68 -7.94 69.90
N GLU A 435 -12.97 -9.21 70.14
CA GLU A 435 -13.89 -9.61 71.21
C GLU A 435 -13.22 -9.56 72.60
N ARG A 436 -11.89 -9.75 72.67
CA ARG A 436 -11.14 -9.76 73.94
C ARG A 436 -9.93 -8.81 73.91
N GLU A 437 -9.74 -8.10 75.03
CA GLU A 437 -8.51 -7.35 75.32
C GLU A 437 -7.64 -8.07 76.36
N PRO A 438 -6.29 -7.98 76.25
CA PRO A 438 -5.53 -7.33 75.17
C PRO A 438 -5.32 -8.24 73.95
N LEU A 439 -5.20 -7.64 72.76
CA LEU A 439 -4.71 -8.30 71.55
C LEU A 439 -3.28 -8.80 71.80
N GLY A 440 -3.07 -10.11 71.75
CA GLY A 440 -1.76 -10.74 71.91
C GLY A 440 -1.42 -11.70 70.79
N ASP A 441 -0.15 -12.11 70.72
CA ASP A 441 0.32 -13.18 69.84
C ASP A 441 -0.43 -14.48 70.18
N GLY A 442 -1.41 -14.83 69.35
CA GLY A 442 -2.23 -16.02 69.55
C GLY A 442 -3.75 -15.82 69.40
N ASN A 443 -4.24 -14.57 69.29
CA ASN A 443 -5.65 -14.32 68.99
C ASN A 443 -6.01 -14.90 67.62
N ILE A 444 -7.21 -15.46 67.53
CA ILE A 444 -7.74 -16.09 66.31
C ILE A 444 -8.39 -15.00 65.47
N VAL A 445 -8.10 -15.01 64.17
CA VAL A 445 -8.80 -14.17 63.19
C VAL A 445 -10.20 -14.75 62.94
N LEU A 446 -11.22 -13.98 63.33
CA LEU A 446 -12.63 -14.29 63.12
C LEU A 446 -13.11 -13.91 61.72
N CYS A 447 -12.61 -12.79 61.19
CA CYS A 447 -13.01 -12.28 59.87
C CYS A 447 -11.85 -11.51 59.21
N ASN A 448 -11.53 -11.83 57.96
CA ASN A 448 -10.63 -11.01 57.15
C ASN A 448 -11.42 -9.89 56.48
N ILE A 449 -11.14 -8.63 56.79
CA ILE A 449 -11.85 -7.49 56.21
C ILE A 449 -11.28 -7.13 54.84
N SER A 450 -9.96 -7.04 54.70
CA SER A 450 -9.29 -6.66 53.46
C SER A 450 -7.95 -7.37 53.29
N PRO A 451 -7.48 -7.58 52.05
CA PRO A 451 -6.22 -8.27 51.82
C PRO A 451 -5.02 -7.38 52.13
N ALA A 452 -3.86 -8.02 52.27
CA ALA A 452 -2.58 -7.32 52.23
C ALA A 452 -2.18 -7.02 50.78
N LEU A 453 -1.45 -5.93 50.57
CA LEU A 453 -0.82 -5.61 49.28
C LEU A 453 0.69 -5.75 49.41
N VAL A 454 1.28 -6.65 48.63
CA VAL A 454 2.70 -6.96 48.65
C VAL A 454 3.34 -6.58 47.32
N LYS A 455 4.56 -6.06 47.41
CA LYS A 455 5.42 -5.72 46.26
C LYS A 455 6.71 -6.53 46.36
N VAL A 456 7.08 -7.20 45.28
CA VAL A 456 8.34 -7.93 45.13
C VAL A 456 9.21 -7.22 44.11
N GLY A 457 10.45 -6.91 44.53
CA GLY A 457 11.39 -6.15 43.72
C GLY A 457 11.09 -4.66 43.61
N THR A 458 12.02 -3.94 43.00
CA THR A 458 11.94 -2.51 42.76
C THR A 458 11.28 -2.22 41.41
N ALA A 459 10.78 -0.99 41.25
CA ALA A 459 10.29 -0.55 39.94
C ALA A 459 11.39 -0.56 38.87
N ASP A 460 12.67 -0.54 39.25
CA ASP A 460 13.80 -0.54 38.33
C ASP A 460 14.20 -1.95 37.87
N GLY A 461 13.55 -2.99 38.41
CA GLY A 461 13.78 -4.38 38.04
C GLY A 461 14.83 -5.10 38.87
N ASP A 462 15.05 -4.66 40.11
CA ASP A 462 16.06 -5.22 41.04
C ASP A 462 15.40 -5.79 42.32
N SER A 463 16.16 -6.53 43.14
CA SER A 463 15.78 -6.95 44.51
C SER A 463 14.52 -7.83 44.62
N TYR A 464 14.33 -8.74 43.66
CA TYR A 464 13.24 -9.73 43.66
C TYR A 464 13.36 -10.81 44.75
N ASP A 465 14.42 -10.78 45.55
CA ASP A 465 14.63 -11.63 46.73
C ASP A 465 13.99 -11.06 48.01
N SER A 466 13.32 -9.90 47.90
CA SER A 466 12.69 -9.23 49.03
C SER A 466 11.25 -8.81 48.75
N ASP A 467 10.41 -9.03 49.76
CA ASP A 467 9.01 -8.62 49.76
C ASP A 467 8.85 -7.35 50.60
N LEU A 468 8.20 -6.35 50.02
CA LEU A 468 7.80 -5.13 50.69
C LEU A 468 6.28 -5.15 50.89
N LEU A 469 5.86 -5.23 52.15
CA LEU A 469 4.46 -5.05 52.52
C LEU A 469 4.07 -3.58 52.37
N LEU A 470 3.22 -3.28 51.38
CA LEU A 470 2.74 -1.92 51.14
C LEU A 470 1.55 -1.57 52.02
N VAL A 471 0.65 -2.52 52.22
CA VAL A 471 -0.57 -2.40 53.04
C VAL A 471 -0.80 -3.70 53.80
N LYS A 472 -1.08 -3.60 55.10
CA LYS A 472 -1.43 -4.75 55.95
C LYS A 472 -2.84 -5.25 55.65
N ALA A 473 -3.07 -6.54 55.85
CA ALA A 473 -4.43 -7.08 55.84
C ALA A 473 -5.21 -6.52 57.04
N ARG A 474 -6.49 -6.22 56.87
CA ARG A 474 -7.36 -5.79 57.99
C ARG A 474 -8.17 -6.97 58.46
N VAL A 475 -8.28 -7.16 59.78
CA VAL A 475 -8.94 -8.33 60.37
C VAL A 475 -9.76 -7.98 61.61
N VAL A 476 -10.69 -8.86 61.97
CA VAL A 476 -11.35 -8.90 63.28
C VAL A 476 -10.87 -10.13 64.03
N CYS A 477 -10.55 -9.98 65.31
CA CYS A 477 -10.01 -11.03 66.17
C CYS A 477 -10.96 -11.40 67.32
N ASP A 478 -10.72 -12.56 67.94
CA ASP A 478 -11.44 -13.06 69.13
C ASP A 478 -11.03 -12.41 70.46
#